data_AF-A0A7S4EG22-F1
#
_entry.id   AF-A0A7S4EG22-F1
#
_cell.length_a   1.000
_cell.length_b   1.000
_cell.length_c   1.000
_cell.angle_alpha   90.00
_cell.angle_beta   90.00
_cell.angle_gamma   90.00
#
_symmetry.space_group_name_H-M   'P 1'
#
loop_
_entity.id
_entity.type
_entity.pdbx_description
1 polymer ?
#
loop_
_entity_poly.entity_id
_entity_poly.type
_entity_poly.pdbx_seq_one_letter_code
_entity_poly.pdbx_strand_id
1 'polypeptide(L)'
;DDHISDTQTGFIGVLDIYGFECFDANGYEQLLINFCNEKLQRHFNRHVFEVEQKLYASEGVDWTYITFNDNQPCLDLIEGGGGVVGILNTLDDSFSGMGSSDEKDIKFVSQLHKLFGRVAGAKNTNGGHPYFGTPKFGNDR
;
A
#
# COMPACT_ATOMS: atom_id res chain seq x y z
N ASP A 1 16.66 -48.84 19.37
CA ASP A 1 17.11 -47.53 19.87
C ASP A 1 17.04 -46.48 18.80
N ASP A 2 16.61 -45.31 19.25
CA ASP A 2 16.67 -43.97 18.66
C ASP A 2 15.60 -43.54 17.65
N HIS A 3 14.46 -43.15 18.24
CA HIS A 3 13.59 -42.08 17.76
C HIS A 3 14.34 -40.74 17.79
N ILE A 4 14.73 -40.19 16.64
CA ILE A 4 15.09 -38.77 16.53
C ILE A 4 13.79 -38.01 16.27
N SER A 5 13.25 -37.36 17.30
CA SER A 5 12.25 -36.31 17.11
C SER A 5 13.00 -35.07 16.60
N ASP A 6 12.80 -34.75 15.33
CA ASP A 6 13.39 -33.58 14.68
C ASP A 6 12.67 -32.31 15.20
N THR A 7 13.01 -31.88 16.42
CA THR A 7 12.49 -30.66 17.03
C THR A 7 13.31 -29.49 16.52
N GLN A 8 12.92 -28.94 15.37
CA GLN A 8 13.52 -27.72 14.83
C GLN A 8 13.48 -26.59 15.87
N THR A 9 14.66 -26.14 16.33
CA THR A 9 14.83 -25.22 17.47
C THR A 9 14.72 -23.73 17.12
N GLY A 10 14.29 -23.39 15.90
CA GLY A 10 14.07 -22.03 15.43
C GLY A 10 14.33 -21.86 13.93
N PHE A 11 14.01 -20.69 13.38
CA PHE A 11 14.36 -20.32 12.00
C PHE A 11 14.87 -18.87 11.94
N ILE A 12 15.76 -18.60 10.99
CA ILE A 12 16.23 -17.25 10.66
C ILE A 12 15.76 -16.96 9.24
N GLY A 13 14.98 -15.88 9.07
CA GLY A 13 14.55 -15.39 7.77
C GLY A 13 15.41 -14.20 7.33
N VAL A 14 15.86 -14.23 6.07
CA VAL A 14 16.51 -13.08 5.42
C VAL A 14 15.55 -12.59 4.34
N LEU A 15 15.22 -11.30 4.37
CA LEU A 15 14.37 -10.65 3.37
C LEU A 15 15.24 -9.79 2.45
N ASP A 16 15.26 -10.15 1.16
CA ASP A 16 15.90 -9.38 0.09
C ASP A 16 14.83 -9.03 -0.95
N ILE A 17 14.49 -7.75 -1.04
CA ILE A 17 13.43 -7.24 -1.93
C ILE A 17 13.91 -5.97 -2.62
N TYR A 18 13.28 -5.63 -3.74
CA TYR A 18 13.49 -4.34 -4.41
C TYR A 18 13.14 -3.17 -3.49
N GLY A 19 13.99 -2.14 -3.49
CA GLY A 19 13.70 -0.86 -2.82
C GLY A 19 12.66 -0.03 -3.57
N PHE A 20 12.32 1.14 -3.04
CA PHE A 20 11.37 2.06 -3.67
C PHE A 20 11.91 2.57 -5.01
N GLU A 21 11.07 2.56 -6.05
CA GLU A 21 11.42 2.98 -7.41
C GLU A 21 10.52 4.13 -7.89
N CYS A 22 11.11 5.10 -8.59
CA CYS A 22 10.38 6.18 -9.23
C CYS A 22 11.10 6.60 -10.52
N PHE A 23 10.49 6.32 -11.66
CA PHE A 23 10.99 6.68 -12.99
C PHE A 23 10.09 7.72 -13.65
N ASP A 24 10.50 8.22 -14.82
CA ASP A 24 9.68 9.14 -15.64
C ASP A 24 8.35 8.51 -16.08
N ALA A 25 8.37 7.21 -16.35
CA ALA A 25 7.20 6.38 -16.61
C ALA A 25 7.24 5.14 -15.71
N ASN A 26 6.19 4.93 -14.92
CA ASN A 26 6.09 3.82 -13.99
C ASN A 26 5.00 2.86 -14.45
N GLY A 27 5.32 1.56 -14.50
CA GLY A 27 4.41 0.49 -14.86
C GLY A 27 3.67 -0.09 -13.66
N TYR A 28 2.94 -1.17 -13.94
CA TYR A 28 2.28 -1.97 -12.91
C TYR A 28 3.30 -2.60 -11.94
N GLU A 29 4.46 -2.96 -12.44
CA GLU A 29 5.56 -3.55 -11.68
C GLU A 29 6.05 -2.59 -10.60
N GLN A 30 6.30 -1.31 -10.95
CA GLN A 30 6.70 -0.29 -9.98
C GLN A 30 5.61 -0.05 -8.93
N LEU A 31 4.34 -0.09 -9.32
CA LEU A 31 3.23 0.00 -8.35
C LEU A 31 3.32 -1.13 -7.32
N LEU A 32 3.55 -2.37 -7.75
CA LEU A 32 3.66 -3.53 -6.85
C LEU A 32 4.92 -3.48 -5.97
N ILE A 33 6.06 -3.06 -6.54
CA ILE A 33 7.31 -2.89 -5.79
C ILE A 33 7.11 -1.85 -4.67
N ASN A 34 6.55 -0.69 -5.02
CA ASN A 34 6.33 0.39 -4.07
C ASN A 34 5.25 0.03 -3.03
N PHE A 35 4.21 -0.69 -3.43
CA PHE A 35 3.19 -1.22 -2.51
C PHE A 35 3.79 -2.21 -1.49
N CYS A 36 4.68 -3.09 -1.93
CA CYS A 36 5.40 -4.00 -1.05
C CYS A 36 6.25 -3.24 -0.03
N ASN A 37 6.98 -2.22 -0.49
CA ASN A 37 7.78 -1.34 0.38
C ASN A 37 6.91 -0.59 1.40
N GLU A 38 5.75 -0.07 0.98
CA GLU A 38 4.81 0.62 1.89
C GLU A 38 4.26 -0.34 2.97
N LYS A 39 3.96 -1.59 2.62
CA LYS A 39 3.58 -2.61 3.60
C LYS A 39 4.69 -2.94 4.58
N LEU A 40 5.93 -3.05 4.07
CA LEU A 40 7.10 -3.29 4.92
C LEU A 40 7.33 -2.11 5.88
N GLN A 41 7.20 -0.87 5.40
CA GLN A 41 7.31 0.32 6.23
C GLN A 41 6.26 0.34 7.34
N ARG A 42 5.00 -0.03 7.03
CA ARG A 42 3.94 -0.14 8.05
C ARG A 42 4.29 -1.18 9.11
N HIS A 43 4.77 -2.35 8.67
CA HIS A 43 5.15 -3.44 9.56
C HIS A 43 6.32 -3.03 10.47
N PHE A 44 7.35 -2.42 9.90
CA PHE A 44 8.52 -1.92 10.63
C PHE A 44 8.11 -0.89 11.68
N ASN A 45 7.35 0.14 11.27
CA ASN A 45 6.85 1.17 12.17
C ASN A 45 6.12 0.53 13.36
N ARG A 46 5.10 -0.30 13.10
CA ARG A 46 4.34 -0.98 14.15
C ARG A 46 5.22 -1.81 15.08
N HIS A 47 6.14 -2.60 14.53
CA HIS A 47 7.01 -3.46 15.32
C HIS A 47 7.92 -2.65 16.25
N VAL A 48 8.55 -1.58 15.72
CA VAL A 48 9.38 -0.68 16.50
C VAL A 48 8.56 -0.07 17.65
N PHE A 49 7.32 0.39 17.40
CA PHE A 49 6.47 0.91 18.47
C PHE A 49 6.12 -0.13 19.55
N GLU A 50 5.81 -1.37 19.14
CA GLU A 50 5.53 -2.44 20.10
C GLU A 50 6.75 -2.78 20.96
N VAL A 51 7.96 -2.72 20.40
CA VAL A 51 9.22 -2.93 21.12
C VAL A 51 9.52 -1.78 22.07
N GLU A 52 9.42 -0.53 21.60
CA GLU A 52 9.63 0.65 22.43
C GLU A 52 8.67 0.67 23.61
N GLN A 53 7.36 0.53 23.39
CA GLN A 53 6.37 0.54 24.48
C GLN A 53 6.69 -0.50 25.58
N LYS A 54 7.17 -1.70 25.21
CA LYS A 54 7.59 -2.72 26.18
C LYS A 54 8.81 -2.28 26.97
N LEU A 55 9.79 -1.65 26.32
CA LEU A 55 11.00 -1.15 26.97
C LEU A 55 10.66 -0.05 27.99
N TYR A 56 9.89 0.97 27.58
CA TYR A 56 9.46 2.05 28.48
C TYR A 56 8.66 1.54 29.68
N ALA A 57 7.75 0.58 29.46
CA ALA A 57 7.01 -0.07 30.54
C ALA A 57 7.91 -0.85 31.50
N SER A 58 8.97 -1.51 30.99
CA SER A 58 9.92 -2.25 31.81
C SER A 58 10.84 -1.36 32.64
N GLU A 59 11.14 -0.16 32.15
CA GLU A 59 12.02 0.81 32.81
C GLU A 59 11.25 1.79 33.72
N GLY A 60 9.92 1.75 33.72
CA GLY A 60 9.08 2.64 34.53
C GLY A 60 9.12 4.10 34.08
N VAL A 61 9.41 4.34 32.80
CA VAL A 61 9.49 5.68 32.21
C VAL A 61 8.13 6.05 31.60
N ASP A 62 7.62 7.24 31.92
CA ASP A 62 6.38 7.76 31.34
C ASP A 62 6.52 7.89 29.82
N TRP A 63 5.80 7.02 29.10
CA TRP A 63 5.75 7.04 27.64
C TRP A 63 4.96 8.26 27.15
N THR A 64 5.60 9.11 26.35
CA THR A 64 4.91 10.12 25.54
C THR A 64 4.70 9.54 24.15
N TYR A 65 3.46 9.56 23.65
CA TYR A 65 3.16 9.01 22.33
C TYR A 65 3.91 9.75 21.24
N ILE A 66 4.92 9.10 20.66
CA ILE A 66 5.61 9.60 19.47
C ILE A 66 4.64 9.41 18.29
N THR A 67 4.19 10.51 17.72
CA THR A 67 3.36 10.50 16.50
C THR A 67 4.28 10.23 15.31
N PHE A 68 4.04 9.13 14.61
CA PHE A 68 4.70 8.84 13.34
C PHE A 68 3.73 9.01 12.18
N ASN A 69 4.27 9.05 10.96
CA ASN A 69 3.48 9.15 9.76
C ASN A 69 2.81 7.80 9.47
N ASP A 70 1.51 7.68 9.77
CA ASP A 70 0.74 6.50 9.45
C ASP A 70 0.47 6.43 7.95
N ASN A 71 1.03 5.41 7.30
CA ASN A 71 0.88 5.16 5.88
C ASN A 71 -0.38 4.34 5.55
N GLN A 72 -1.25 4.08 6.53
CA GLN A 72 -2.48 3.32 6.30
C GLN A 72 -3.35 3.86 5.18
N PRO A 73 -3.58 5.18 5.04
CA PRO A 73 -4.39 5.67 3.94
C PRO A 73 -3.75 5.41 2.55
N CYS A 74 -2.41 5.33 2.46
CA CYS A 74 -1.72 4.97 1.22
C CYS A 74 -1.96 3.50 0.86
N LEU A 75 -1.90 2.61 1.86
CA LEU A 75 -2.17 1.18 1.66
C LEU A 75 -3.63 0.93 1.29
N ASP A 76 -4.57 1.55 2.01
CA ASP A 76 -6.00 1.42 1.77
C ASP A 76 -6.39 1.91 0.36
N LEU A 77 -5.70 2.94 -0.17
CA LEU A 77 -5.88 3.37 -1.56
C LEU A 77 -5.52 2.26 -2.55
N ILE A 78 -4.45 1.53 -2.31
CA ILE A 78 -3.93 0.52 -3.25
C ILE A 78 -4.73 -0.79 -3.12
N GLU A 79 -4.84 -1.32 -1.91
CA GLU A 79 -5.42 -2.66 -1.66
C GLU A 79 -6.91 -2.66 -1.28
N GLY A 80 -7.46 -1.48 -0.98
CA GLY A 80 -8.79 -1.35 -0.38
C GLY A 80 -8.76 -1.53 1.14
N GLY A 81 -9.84 -1.15 1.80
CA GLY A 81 -9.92 -1.21 3.26
C GLY A 81 -11.12 -0.44 3.82
N GLY A 82 -11.64 -0.86 4.97
CA GLY A 82 -12.69 -0.12 5.68
C GLY A 82 -13.98 0.15 4.89
N GLY A 83 -14.29 -0.68 3.87
CA GLY A 83 -15.45 -0.48 2.99
C GLY A 83 -15.17 0.35 1.72
N VAL A 84 -13.91 0.71 1.47
CA VAL A 84 -13.45 1.40 0.25
C VAL A 84 -12.80 0.41 -0.70
N VAL A 85 -13.15 0.51 -1.99
CA VAL A 85 -12.55 -0.26 -3.09
C VAL A 85 -11.18 0.34 -3.42
N GLY A 86 -10.12 -0.47 -3.52
CA GLY A 86 -8.77 0.00 -3.86
C GLY A 86 -8.46 0.03 -5.36
N ILE A 87 -7.27 0.53 -5.71
CA ILE A 87 -6.75 0.52 -7.09
C ILE A 87 -6.69 -0.90 -7.65
N LEU A 88 -6.19 -1.87 -6.87
CA LEU A 88 -6.06 -3.26 -7.32
C LEU A 88 -7.43 -3.91 -7.58
N ASN A 89 -8.42 -3.64 -6.72
CA ASN A 89 -9.79 -4.12 -6.95
C ASN A 89 -10.39 -3.50 -8.22
N THR A 90 -10.17 -2.19 -8.42
CA THR A 90 -10.65 -1.47 -9.61
C THR A 90 -10.01 -2.01 -10.90
N LEU A 91 -8.74 -2.44 -10.83
CA LEU A 91 -8.03 -3.07 -11.92
C LEU A 91 -8.67 -4.41 -12.27
N ASP A 92 -8.88 -5.29 -11.28
CA ASP A 92 -9.51 -6.59 -11.47
C ASP A 92 -10.91 -6.47 -12.11
N ASP A 93 -11.73 -5.55 -11.61
CA ASP A 93 -13.09 -5.29 -12.13
C ASP A 93 -13.10 -4.70 -13.55
N SER A 94 -12.09 -3.89 -13.88
CA SER A 94 -11.97 -3.27 -15.20
C SER A 94 -11.57 -4.28 -16.27
N PHE A 95 -10.68 -5.22 -15.93
CA PHE A 95 -10.13 -6.17 -16.88
C PHE A 95 -10.90 -7.49 -17.02
N SER A 96 -11.78 -7.82 -16.08
CA SER A 96 -12.60 -9.04 -16.10
C SER A 96 -13.73 -9.06 -17.16
N GLY A 97 -14.03 -7.92 -17.79
CA GLY A 97 -15.12 -7.79 -18.77
C GLY A 97 -14.75 -8.11 -20.22
N MET A 98 -15.76 -8.08 -21.11
CA MET A 98 -15.59 -8.08 -22.56
C MET A 98 -15.20 -6.68 -23.05
N GLY A 99 -14.40 -6.61 -24.11
CA GLY A 99 -13.88 -5.36 -24.68
C GLY A 99 -12.42 -5.51 -25.10
N SER A 100 -11.97 -4.59 -25.94
CA SER A 100 -10.55 -4.44 -26.31
C SER A 100 -9.71 -3.93 -25.13
N SER A 101 -8.38 -4.04 -25.23
CA SER A 101 -7.48 -3.52 -24.20
C SER A 101 -7.65 -2.02 -23.97
N ASP A 102 -7.74 -1.22 -25.05
CA ASP A 102 -7.90 0.23 -24.97
C ASP A 102 -9.19 0.64 -24.24
N GLU A 103 -10.30 -0.06 -24.48
CA GLU A 103 -11.57 0.18 -23.80
C GLU A 103 -11.48 -0.15 -22.29
N LYS A 104 -10.71 -1.19 -21.93
CA LYS A 104 -10.48 -1.57 -20.53
C LYS A 104 -9.60 -0.54 -19.81
N ASP A 105 -8.57 -0.03 -20.46
CA ASP A 105 -7.71 1.03 -19.92
C ASP A 105 -8.50 2.31 -19.65
N ILE A 106 -9.31 2.76 -20.62
CA ILE A 106 -10.17 3.94 -20.47
C ILE A 106 -11.15 3.74 -19.31
N LYS A 107 -11.77 2.55 -19.22
CA LYS A 107 -12.69 2.22 -18.14
C LYS A 107 -11.99 2.27 -16.77
N PHE A 108 -10.80 1.68 -16.66
CA PHE A 108 -10.01 1.66 -15.43
C PHE A 108 -9.68 3.08 -14.96
N VAL A 109 -9.10 3.91 -15.82
CA VAL A 109 -8.72 5.29 -15.48
C VAL A 109 -9.93 6.12 -15.10
N SER A 110 -11.05 5.99 -15.83
CA SER A 110 -12.31 6.66 -15.53
C SER A 110 -12.85 6.29 -14.14
N GLN A 111 -12.80 5.00 -13.78
CA GLN A 111 -13.20 4.54 -12.45
C GLN A 111 -12.30 5.08 -11.35
N LEU A 112 -10.97 5.08 -11.54
CA LEU A 112 -10.04 5.66 -10.57
C LEU A 112 -10.30 7.15 -10.34
N HIS A 113 -10.50 7.93 -11.40
CA HIS A 113 -10.81 9.35 -11.30
C HIS A 113 -12.15 9.60 -10.60
N LYS A 114 -13.13 8.73 -10.82
CA LYS A 114 -14.44 8.81 -10.14
C LYS A 114 -14.33 8.49 -8.65
N LEU A 115 -13.51 7.51 -8.27
CA LEU A 115 -13.35 7.06 -6.88
C LEU A 115 -12.43 7.98 -6.07
N PHE A 116 -11.34 8.46 -6.67
CA PHE A 116 -10.24 9.11 -5.94
C PHE A 116 -9.86 10.49 -6.47
N GLY A 117 -10.34 10.89 -7.66
CA GLY A 117 -9.96 12.14 -8.31
C GLY A 117 -10.47 13.39 -7.59
N ARG A 118 -9.73 14.50 -7.71
CA ARG A 118 -10.18 15.84 -7.25
C ARG A 118 -11.02 16.51 -8.33
N VAL A 119 -12.26 16.90 -8.01
CA VAL A 119 -13.09 17.73 -8.90
C VAL A 119 -12.61 19.18 -8.82
N ALA A 120 -12.16 19.75 -9.95
CA ALA A 120 -11.79 21.16 -10.03
C ALA A 120 -13.03 22.05 -9.76
N GLY A 121 -12.98 22.84 -8.68
CA GLY A 121 -14.03 23.81 -8.32
C GLY A 121 -14.95 23.44 -7.15
N ALA A 122 -14.81 22.24 -6.55
CA ALA A 122 -15.61 21.86 -5.39
C ALA A 122 -15.05 22.46 -4.09
N LYS A 123 -15.74 23.45 -3.52
CA LYS A 123 -15.51 23.91 -2.13
C LYS A 123 -16.14 22.89 -1.16
N ASN A 124 -15.43 21.79 -0.90
CA ASN A 124 -15.67 20.76 0.13
C ASN A 124 -17.06 20.06 0.03
N THR A 125 -17.16 18.76 -0.26
CA THR A 125 -17.14 17.74 0.82
C THR A 125 -16.62 16.35 0.42
N ASN A 126 -16.24 16.08 -0.83
CA ASN A 126 -15.55 14.83 -1.23
C ASN A 126 -14.29 15.17 -2.03
N GLY A 127 -13.34 15.85 -1.38
CA GLY A 127 -12.04 16.17 -1.97
C GLY A 127 -11.26 14.89 -2.24
N GLY A 128 -10.79 14.72 -3.48
CA GLY A 128 -10.05 13.52 -3.91
C GLY A 128 -8.92 13.09 -2.96
N HIS A 129 -8.60 11.81 -3.00
CA HIS A 129 -7.76 11.12 -2.02
C HIS A 129 -6.38 11.80 -1.91
N PRO A 130 -5.87 12.06 -0.70
CA PRO A 130 -4.64 12.84 -0.49
C PRO A 130 -3.40 12.24 -1.16
N TYR A 131 -3.40 10.91 -1.35
CA TYR A 131 -2.32 10.17 -2.00
C TYR A 131 -2.61 9.80 -3.46
N PHE A 132 -3.71 10.29 -4.05
CA PHE A 132 -4.06 10.02 -5.44
C PHE A 132 -3.76 11.24 -6.34
N GLY A 133 -2.80 11.07 -7.25
CA GLY A 133 -2.55 11.97 -8.37
C GLY A 133 -3.19 11.46 -9.66
N THR A 134 -3.32 12.33 -10.67
CA THR A 134 -3.77 11.91 -12.02
C THR A 134 -2.81 10.83 -12.54
N PRO A 135 -3.27 9.58 -12.74
CA PRO A 135 -2.42 8.52 -13.23
C PRO A 135 -2.00 8.81 -14.67
N LYS A 136 -0.70 8.77 -14.94
CA LYS A 136 -0.17 8.84 -16.31
C LYS A 136 -0.05 7.42 -16.85
N PHE A 137 -1.11 6.90 -17.44
CA PHE A 137 -1.06 5.62 -18.17
C PHE A 137 -0.93 5.89 -19.66
N GLY A 138 0.09 5.33 -20.29
CA GLY A 138 0.31 5.45 -21.74
C GLY A 138 1.20 6.62 -22.15
N ASN A 139 1.38 6.72 -23.47
CA ASN A 139 2.46 7.45 -24.16
C ASN A 139 2.29 8.98 -24.18
N ASP A 140 1.80 9.58 -23.10
CA ASP A 140 1.77 11.03 -22.93
C ASP A 140 3.20 11.54 -22.68
N ARG A 141 3.91 11.75 -23.79
CA ARG A 141 5.05 12.66 -23.89
C ARG A 141 4.58 14.11 -24.01
#